data_AF-A0A3D4CQU6-F1
#
_entry.id   AF-A0A3D4CQU6-F1
#
_cell.length_a   1.000
_cell.length_b   1.000
_cell.length_c   1.000
_cell.angle_alpha   90.00
_cell.angle_beta   90.00
_cell.angle_gamma   90.00
#
_symmetry.space_group_name_H-M   'P 1'
#
loop_
_entity.id
_entity.type
_entity.pdbx_description
1 polymer ?
#
loop_
_entity_poly.entity_id
_entity_poly.type
_entity_poly.pdbx_seq_one_letter_code
_entity_poly.pdbx_strand_id
1 'polypeptide(L)'
;MSEKSQRFFDLLAIGRVSNLPTVWSNVITGFLVARCFHEAPEGVGGELVLVALLLGSASCAYLFGTFLNDWKDACFDEQYRPERAIP
;
A
#
# COMPACT_ATOMS: atom_id res chain seq x y z
N MET A 1 -4.47 26.66 -0.01
CA MET A 1 -4.22 25.33 -0.61
C MET A 1 -5.38 25.02 -1.56
N SER A 2 -5.11 24.60 -2.79
CA SER A 2 -6.14 24.35 -3.81
C SER A 2 -7.04 23.18 -3.40
N GLU A 3 -8.36 23.34 -3.54
CA GLU A 3 -9.40 22.36 -3.18
C GLU A 3 -9.12 20.93 -3.70
N LYS A 4 -8.43 20.82 -4.84
CA LYS A 4 -8.01 19.53 -5.43
C LYS A 4 -6.94 18.80 -4.62
N SER A 5 -5.98 19.51 -4.03
CA SER A 5 -4.97 18.88 -3.15
C SER A 5 -5.61 18.34 -1.89
N GLN A 6 -6.60 19.04 -1.34
CA GLN A 6 -7.29 18.59 -0.12
C GLN A 6 -8.02 17.26 -0.36
N ARG A 7 -8.79 17.16 -1.46
CA ARG A 7 -9.47 15.91 -1.85
C ARG A 7 -8.50 14.74 -2.09
N PHE A 8 -7.31 15.02 -2.63
CA PHE A 8 -6.28 14.00 -2.81
C PHE A 8 -5.71 13.51 -1.47
N PHE A 9 -5.44 14.42 -0.53
CA PHE A 9 -5.02 14.05 0.82
C PHE A 9 -6.11 13.31 1.59
N ASP A 10 -7.38 13.69 1.43
CA ASP A 10 -8.51 13.00 2.05
C ASP A 10 -8.67 11.58 1.49
N LEU A 11 -8.49 11.38 0.18
CA LEU A 11 -8.45 10.05 -0.46
C LEU A 11 -7.28 9.19 0.05
N LEU A 12 -6.10 9.79 0.24
CA LEU A 12 -4.95 9.09 0.81
C LEU A 12 -5.16 8.76 2.30
N ALA A 13 -5.81 9.66 3.06
CA ALA A 13 -6.14 9.43 4.47
C ALA A 13 -7.16 8.31 4.64
N ILE A 14 -8.19 8.26 3.78
CA ILE A 14 -9.20 7.19 3.75
C ILE A 14 -8.59 5.88 3.24
N GLY A 15 -7.71 5.93 2.23
CA GLY A 15 -7.03 4.77 1.64
C GLY A 15 -6.04 4.05 2.55
N ARG A 16 -6.01 4.36 3.85
CA ARG A 16 -5.11 3.77 4.86
C ARG A 16 -3.64 3.83 4.42
N VAL A 17 -3.27 4.90 3.72
CA VAL A 17 -1.91 5.11 3.18
C VAL A 17 -0.89 5.22 4.31
N SER A 18 -1.33 5.59 5.51
CA SER A 18 -0.54 5.55 6.76
C SER A 18 -0.01 4.16 7.11
N ASN A 19 -0.59 3.08 6.58
CA ASN A 19 -0.10 1.71 6.76
C ASN A 19 0.91 1.29 5.69
N LEU A 20 1.07 2.06 4.60
CA LEU A 20 2.06 1.75 3.55
C LEU A 20 3.49 1.67 4.11
N PRO A 21 3.95 2.52 5.05
CA PRO A 21 5.26 2.36 5.68
C PRO A 21 5.46 0.96 6.30
N THR A 22 4.42 0.41 6.94
CA THR A 22 4.47 -0.95 7.51
C THR A 22 4.48 -2.03 6.43
N VAL A 23 3.72 -1.85 5.35
CA VAL A 23 3.78 -2.76 4.20
C VAL A 23 5.17 -2.74 3.58
N TRP A 24 5.76 -1.56 3.40
CA TRP A 24 7.09 -1.38 2.84
C TRP A 24 8.17 -2.00 3.73
N SER A 25 8.09 -1.84 5.05
CA SER A 25 9.04 -2.49 5.96
C SER A 25 8.99 -4.01 5.84
N ASN A 26 7.80 -4.60 5.68
CA ASN A 26 7.65 -6.04 5.48
C ASN A 26 8.23 -6.49 4.13
N VAL A 27 7.97 -5.75 3.06
CA VAL A 27 8.49 -6.04 1.72
C VAL A 27 10.02 -5.95 1.69
N ILE A 28 10.60 -4.90 2.29
CA ILE A 28 12.06 -4.75 2.40
C ILE A 28 12.65 -5.88 3.23
N THR A 29 12.02 -6.24 4.34
CA THR A 29 12.48 -7.37 5.18
C THR A 29 12.47 -8.67 4.38
N GLY A 30 11.40 -8.97 3.66
CA GLY A 30 11.32 -10.16 2.80
C GLY A 30 12.37 -10.15 1.68
N PHE A 31 12.64 -8.99 1.08
CA PHE A 31 13.70 -8.82 0.10
C PHE A 31 15.09 -9.10 0.70
N LEU A 32 15.41 -8.52 1.87
CA LEU A 32 16.69 -8.73 2.56
C LEU A 32 16.88 -10.19 2.96
N VAL A 33 15.83 -10.85 3.45
CA VAL A 33 15.87 -12.30 3.76
C VAL A 33 16.13 -13.11 2.50
N ALA A 34 15.42 -12.83 1.39
CA ALA A 34 15.64 -13.52 0.12
C ALA A 34 17.08 -13.32 -0.40
N ARG A 35 17.67 -12.14 -0.19
CA ARG A 35 19.07 -11.86 -0.52
C ARG A 35 20.05 -12.69 0.30
N CYS A 36 19.76 -13.02 1.56
CA CYS A 36 20.61 -13.89 2.36
C CYS A 36 20.72 -15.32 1.81
N PHE A 37 19.72 -15.78 1.04
CA PHE A 37 19.70 -17.14 0.46
C PHE A 37 20.11 -17.19 -1.01
N HIS A 38 20.41 -16.06 -1.64
CA HIS A 38 20.64 -15.98 -3.08
C HIS A 38 22.08 -15.52 -3.38
N GLU A 39 22.91 -16.43 -3.88
CA GLU A 39 24.31 -16.17 -4.29
C GLU A 39 24.41 -15.50 -5.68
N ALA A 40 23.50 -14.58 -6.01
CA ALA A 40 23.44 -13.97 -7.35
C ALA A 40 24.58 -12.95 -7.55
N PRO A 41 25.10 -12.77 -8.80
CA PRO A 41 26.18 -11.84 -9.08
C PRO A 41 25.76 -10.39 -8.80
N GLU A 42 26.64 -9.67 -8.11
CA GLU A 42 26.37 -8.33 -7.57
C GLU A 42 26.21 -7.29 -8.68
N GLY A 43 24.99 -6.76 -8.79
CA GLY A 43 24.68 -5.61 -9.63
C GLY A 43 23.74 -4.67 -8.87
N VAL A 44 24.32 -3.73 -8.11
CA VAL A 44 23.59 -2.77 -7.25
C VAL A 44 22.45 -2.06 -7.99
N GLY A 45 22.61 -1.79 -9.29
CA GLY A 45 21.59 -1.13 -10.12
C GLY A 45 20.34 -1.98 -10.37
N GLY A 46 20.48 -3.30 -10.57
CA GLY A 46 19.35 -4.19 -10.82
C GLY A 46 18.49 -4.40 -9.58
N GLU A 47 19.13 -4.45 -8.40
CA GLU A 47 18.47 -4.65 -7.11
C GLU A 47 17.61 -3.45 -6.71
N LEU A 48 18.10 -2.22 -6.92
CA LEU A 48 17.32 -1.01 -6.63
C LEU A 48 16.04 -0.94 -7.48
N VAL A 49 16.13 -1.30 -8.76
CA VAL A 49 14.95 -1.37 -9.65
C VAL A 49 13.97 -2.44 -9.14
N LEU A 50 14.48 -3.59 -8.72
CA LEU A 50 13.68 -4.69 -8.19
C LEU A 50 12.95 -4.29 -6.90
N VAL A 51 13.63 -3.65 -5.95
CA VAL A 51 13.04 -3.12 -4.72
C VAL A 51 11.98 -2.06 -5.03
N ALA A 52 12.27 -1.13 -5.96
CA ALA A 52 11.29 -0.11 -6.37
C ALA A 52 10.01 -0.73 -6.98
N LEU A 53 10.17 -1.76 -7.84
CA LEU A 53 9.04 -2.50 -8.41
C LEU A 53 8.26 -3.27 -7.34
N LEU A 54 8.94 -3.88 -6.35
CA LEU A 54 8.29 -4.57 -5.24
C LEU A 54 7.48 -3.61 -4.36
N LEU A 55 8.05 -2.45 -4.02
CA LEU A 55 7.35 -1.43 -3.24
C LEU A 55 6.16 -0.86 -4.01
N GLY A 56 6.33 -0.57 -5.30
CA GLY A 56 5.26 -0.08 -6.17
C GLY A 56 4.12 -1.08 -6.30
N SER A 57 4.43 -2.34 -6.62
CA SER A 57 3.43 -3.41 -6.75
C SER A 57 2.72 -3.72 -5.45
N ALA A 58 3.44 -3.78 -4.32
CA ALA A 58 2.84 -3.98 -2.99
C ALA A 58 1.92 -2.82 -2.61
N SER A 59 2.28 -1.58 -2.95
CA SER A 59 1.42 -0.41 -2.71
C SER A 59 0.13 -0.49 -3.52
N CYS A 60 0.23 -0.82 -4.81
CA CYS A 60 -0.94 -1.01 -5.67
C CYS A 60 -1.84 -2.15 -5.16
N ALA A 61 -1.25 -3.29 -4.76
CA ALA A 61 -1.98 -4.43 -4.22
C ALA A 61 -2.69 -4.10 -2.90
N TYR A 62 -2.00 -3.39 -1.99
CA TYR A 62 -2.57 -2.97 -0.71
C TYR A 62 -3.72 -1.98 -0.90
N LEU A 63 -3.52 -0.95 -1.73
CA LEU A 63 -4.57 0.02 -2.04
C LEU A 63 -5.76 -0.64 -2.73
N PHE A 64 -5.52 -1.50 -3.72
CA PHE A 64 -6.56 -2.27 -4.39
C PHE A 64 -7.36 -3.13 -3.40
N GLY A 65 -6.68 -3.87 -2.52
CA GLY A 65 -7.33 -4.68 -1.49
C GLY A 65 -8.16 -3.83 -0.52
N THR A 66 -7.65 -2.66 -0.15
CA THR A 66 -8.36 -1.71 0.72
C THR A 66 -9.63 -1.18 0.05
N PHE A 67 -9.54 -0.71 -1.20
CA PHE A 67 -10.71 -0.24 -1.96
C PHE A 67 -11.72 -1.34 -2.23
N LEU A 68 -11.26 -2.55 -2.56
CA LEU A 68 -12.14 -3.69 -2.81
C LEU A 68 -12.86 -4.11 -1.53
N ASN A 69 -12.16 -4.10 -0.39
CA ASN A 69 -12.76 -4.41 0.90
C ASN A 69 -13.83 -3.37 1.27
N ASP A 70 -13.50 -2.08 1.14
CA ASP A 70 -14.44 -1.00 1.46
C ASP A 70 -15.65 -0.99 0.50
N TRP A 71 -15.47 -1.30 -0.80
CA TRP A 71 -16.58 -1.43 -1.75
C TRP A 71 -17.54 -2.57 -1.40
N LYS A 72 -16.99 -3.74 -1.06
CA LYS A 72 -17.81 -4.90 -0.69
C LYS A 72 -18.54 -4.67 0.63
N ASP A 73 -17.86 -4.03 1.58
CA ASP A 73 -18.40 -3.77 2.91
C ASP A 73 -19.31 -2.55 2.96
N ALA A 74 -19.43 -1.74 1.90
CA ALA A 74 -20.22 -0.49 1.90
C ALA A 74 -21.65 -0.64 2.45
N CYS A 75 -22.41 -1.62 1.96
CA CYS A 75 -23.79 -1.85 2.42
C CYS A 75 -23.86 -2.40 3.86
N PHE A 76 -22.81 -3.11 4.30
CA PHE A 76 -22.73 -3.66 5.65
C PHE A 76 -22.28 -2.60 6.66
N ASP A 77 -21.27 -1.81 6.32
CA ASP A 77 -20.75 -0.71 7.13
C ASP A 77 -21.82 0.39 7.28
N GLU A 78 -22.67 0.64 6.27
CA GLU A 78 -23.82 1.56 6.40
C GLU A 78 -24.84 1.12 7.47
N GLN A 79 -25.04 -0.19 7.65
CA GLN A 79 -26.02 -0.74 8.61
C GLN A 79 -25.45 -0.96 10.01
N TYR A 80 -24.17 -1.33 10.12
CA TYR A 80 -23.57 -1.82 11.37
C TYR A 80 -22.42 -0.96 11.90
N ARG A 81 -21.86 -0.05 11.09
CA ARG A 81 -20.71 0.80 11.44
C ARG A 81 -20.83 2.21 10.83
N PRO A 82 -21.89 2.98 11.17
CA PRO A 82 -22.14 4.30 10.59
C PRO A 82 -21.01 5.31 10.87
N GLU A 83 -20.15 5.06 11.87
CA GLU A 83 -18.94 5.85 12.13
C GLU A 83 -17.86 5.71 11.05
N ARG A 84 -17.89 4.65 10.22
CA ARG A 84 -17.08 4.56 9.00
C ARG A 84 -17.83 5.25 7.87
N ALA A 85 -17.65 6.56 7.74
CA ALA A 85 -18.09 7.29 6.57
C ALA A 85 -17.28 6.85 5.34
N ILE A 86 -17.82 5.87 4.61
CA ILE A 86 -17.43 5.60 3.22
C ILE A 86 -18.25 6.59 2.39
N PRO A 87 -17.64 7.53 1.64
CA PRO A 87 -18.37 8.53 0.86
C PRO A 87 -19.13 7.92 -0.33
#